data_AF-A0A379TR17-F1
#
_entry.id   AF-A0A379TR17-F1
#
_cell.length_a   1.000
_cell.length_b   1.000
_cell.length_c   1.000
_cell.angle_alpha   90.00
_cell.angle_beta   90.00
_cell.angle_gamma   90.00
#
_symmetry.space_group_name_H-M   'P 1'
#
loop_
_entity.id
_entity.type
_entity.pdbx_description
1 polymer ?
#
loop_
_entity_poly.entity_id
_entity_poly.type
_entity_poly.pdbx_seq_one_letter_code
_entity_poly.pdbx_strand_id
1 'polypeptide(L)'
;MQPFGVLDRYIGKTIFTTIMMTLFMLVSLSGIIKFVDQLKKAGQGNYDALGAGMYTLLSVPKDIQIFFPMAALLGALLGLGMLAQRSELVVMQASGFTRMQVALSVMKTAIPLVLLTMAIGEWVARRASRWRVTIVRRRCMAVRCFPPSKVCGRKTGITLSILNG
;
A
#
# COMPACT_ATOMS: atom_id res chain seq x y z
N MET A 1 35.81 -1.42 -1.47
CA MET A 1 34.40 -1.32 -1.08
C MET A 1 34.12 -2.36 -0.01
N GLN A 2 34.28 -2.02 1.28
CA GLN A 2 33.95 -2.97 2.36
C GLN A 2 32.42 -3.05 2.44
N PRO A 3 31.82 -4.22 2.15
CA PRO A 3 30.40 -4.30 1.83
C PRO A 3 29.50 -4.09 3.06
N PHE A 4 30.00 -4.32 4.27
CA PHE A 4 29.22 -4.27 5.52
C PHE A 4 30.03 -3.67 6.68
N GLY A 5 29.98 -2.35 6.82
CA GLY A 5 30.35 -1.69 8.08
C GLY A 5 29.27 -1.88 9.15
N VAL A 6 29.65 -1.88 10.42
CA VAL A 6 28.69 -1.91 11.55
C VAL A 6 27.73 -0.70 11.46
N LEU A 7 28.23 0.45 11.00
CA LEU A 7 27.45 1.66 10.72
C LEU A 7 26.38 1.44 9.63
N ASP A 8 26.74 0.83 8.51
CA ASP A 8 25.84 0.55 7.39
C ASP A 8 24.65 -0.31 7.86
N ARG A 9 24.94 -1.33 8.67
CA ARG A 9 23.93 -2.22 9.26
C ARG A 9 23.07 -1.50 10.30
N TYR A 10 23.64 -0.58 11.07
CA TYR A 10 22.91 0.22 12.05
C TYR A 10 21.92 1.17 11.36
N ILE A 11 22.40 1.98 10.39
CA ILE A 11 21.55 2.89 9.61
C ILE A 11 20.44 2.10 8.91
N GLY A 12 20.80 0.97 8.28
CA GLY A 12 19.84 0.11 7.60
C GLY A 12 18.80 -0.50 8.54
N LYS A 13 19.20 -0.96 9.73
CA LYS A 13 18.27 -1.50 10.72
C LYS A 13 17.31 -0.44 11.23
N THR A 14 17.79 0.79 11.49
CA THR A 14 16.93 1.89 11.92
C THR A 14 15.90 2.24 10.86
N ILE A 15 16.31 2.42 9.61
CA ILE A 15 15.40 2.73 8.48
C ILE A 15 14.42 1.58 8.23
N PHE A 16 14.88 0.32 8.26
CA PHE A 16 14.00 -0.83 8.08
C PHE A 16 12.93 -0.89 9.17
N THR A 17 13.32 -0.63 10.43
CA THR A 17 12.39 -0.65 11.57
C THR A 17 11.38 0.49 11.48
N THR A 18 11.79 1.70 11.10
CA THR A 18 10.85 2.82 10.91
C THR A 18 9.88 2.58 9.76
N ILE A 19 10.31 1.97 8.65
CA ILE A 19 9.41 1.61 7.54
C ILE A 19 8.40 0.53 7.98
N MET A 20 8.83 -0.48 8.74
CA MET A 20 7.91 -1.50 9.23
C MET A 20 6.89 -0.92 10.22
N MET A 21 7.32 0.00 11.10
CA MET A 21 6.44 0.72 12.02
C MET A 21 5.40 1.58 11.26
N THR A 22 5.82 2.37 10.28
CA THR A 22 4.91 3.23 9.51
C THR A 22 3.94 2.40 8.66
N LEU A 23 4.41 1.32 8.05
CA LEU A 23 3.56 0.41 7.28
C LEU A 23 2.51 -0.26 8.17
N PHE A 24 2.90 -0.75 9.35
CA PHE A 24 1.98 -1.33 10.32
C PHE A 24 0.91 -0.32 10.77
N MET A 25 1.33 0.92 11.04
CA MET A 25 0.42 1.99 11.45
C MET A 25 -0.61 2.32 10.36
N LEU A 26 -0.17 2.46 9.10
CA LEU A 26 -1.06 2.74 7.96
C LEU A 26 -2.04 1.57 7.69
N VAL A 27 -1.56 0.33 7.75
CA VAL A 27 -2.39 -0.86 7.56
C VAL A 27 -3.42 -1.00 8.67
N SER A 28 -3.04 -0.74 9.93
CA SER A 28 -3.96 -0.78 11.07
C SER A 28 -5.09 0.25 10.92
N LEU A 29 -4.73 1.50 10.58
CA LEU A 29 -5.71 2.56 10.37
C LEU A 29 -6.67 2.24 9.22
N SER A 30 -6.14 1.75 8.08
CA SER A 30 -6.96 1.33 6.95
C SER A 30 -7.87 0.14 7.29
N GLY A 31 -7.37 -0.81 8.07
CA GLY A 31 -8.12 -1.97 8.55
C GLY A 31 -9.32 -1.58 9.41
N ILE A 32 -9.13 -0.66 10.35
CA ILE A 32 -10.21 -0.15 11.21
C ILE A 32 -11.28 0.56 10.37
N ILE A 33 -10.89 1.43 9.43
CA ILE A 33 -11.85 2.16 8.57
C ILE A 33 -12.71 1.17 7.78
N LYS A 34 -12.10 0.13 7.20
CA LYS A 34 -12.83 -0.90 6.44
C LYS A 34 -13.74 -1.76 7.31
N PHE A 35 -13.29 -2.07 8.52
CA PHE A 35 -14.09 -2.82 9.48
C PHE A 35 -15.35 -2.02 9.86
N VAL A 36 -15.21 -0.72 10.13
CA VAL A 36 -16.35 0.18 10.42
C VAL A 36 -17.30 0.31 9.22
N ASP A 37 -16.77 0.42 8.00
CA ASP A 37 -17.61 0.50 6.79
C ASP A 37 -18.44 -0.78 6.56
N GLN A 38 -17.90 -1.95 6.94
CA GLN A 38 -18.68 -3.20 6.87
C GLN A 38 -19.68 -3.36 8.00
N LEU A 39 -19.38 -2.91 9.21
CA LEU A 39 -20.36 -2.90 10.30
C LEU A 39 -21.57 -2.03 9.97
N LYS A 40 -21.37 -0.90 9.26
CA LYS A 40 -22.49 -0.08 8.76
C LYS A 40 -23.39 -0.80 7.76
N LYS A 41 -22.85 -1.75 6.98
CA LYS A 41 -23.57 -2.49 5.93
C LYS A 41 -24.18 -3.81 6.43
N ALA A 42 -23.66 -4.35 7.53
CA ALA A 42 -24.16 -5.57 8.16
C ALA A 42 -25.60 -5.44 8.71
N GLY A 43 -26.16 -4.23 8.84
CA GLY A 43 -27.51 -3.99 9.34
C GLY A 43 -28.68 -4.30 8.37
N GLN A 44 -28.43 -4.75 7.13
CA GLN A 44 -29.49 -4.97 6.11
C GLN A 44 -29.70 -6.43 5.66
N GLY A 45 -29.23 -7.43 6.41
CA GLY A 45 -29.48 -8.85 6.12
C GLY A 45 -28.52 -9.75 6.87
N ASN A 46 -28.59 -11.07 6.64
CA ASN A 46 -27.77 -12.15 7.25
C ASN A 46 -26.24 -12.04 6.99
N TYR A 47 -25.68 -10.85 6.89
CA TYR A 47 -24.26 -10.57 6.79
C TYR A 47 -23.67 -10.50 8.20
N ASP A 48 -23.30 -11.67 8.70
CA ASP A 48 -22.70 -11.86 10.01
C ASP A 48 -21.36 -11.09 10.15
N ALA A 49 -21.04 -10.66 11.38
CA ALA A 49 -19.79 -9.96 11.71
C ALA A 49 -18.55 -10.80 11.36
N LEU A 50 -18.69 -12.13 11.38
CA LEU A 50 -17.67 -13.07 10.91
C LEU A 50 -17.36 -12.91 9.42
N GLY A 51 -18.36 -12.62 8.57
CA GLY A 51 -18.17 -12.35 7.14
C GLY A 51 -17.40 -11.06 6.88
N ALA A 52 -17.65 -10.02 7.69
CA ALA A 52 -16.91 -8.75 7.63
C ALA A 52 -15.44 -8.91 8.06
N GLY A 53 -15.17 -9.70 9.11
CA GLY A 53 -13.81 -10.03 9.55
C GLY A 53 -13.01 -10.75 8.46
N MET A 54 -13.62 -11.77 7.83
CA MET A 54 -12.99 -12.54 6.75
C MET A 54 -12.69 -11.69 5.52
N TYR A 55 -13.58 -10.75 5.16
CA TYR A 55 -13.38 -9.81 4.06
C TYR A 55 -12.25 -8.80 4.35
N THR A 56 -12.13 -8.35 5.60
CA THR A 56 -11.08 -7.43 6.05
C THR A 56 -9.72 -8.11 5.96
N LEU A 57 -9.59 -9.35 6.47
CA LEU A 57 -8.39 -10.18 6.35
C LEU A 57 -7.94 -10.39 4.90
N LEU A 58 -8.89 -10.58 3.98
CA LEU A 58 -8.60 -10.70 2.55
C LEU A 58 -8.12 -9.39 1.90
N SER A 59 -8.46 -8.25 2.50
CA SER A 59 -8.13 -6.92 1.99
C SER A 59 -6.76 -6.42 2.45
N VAL A 60 -6.29 -6.85 3.63
CA VAL A 60 -4.97 -6.53 4.20
C VAL A 60 -3.82 -6.67 3.18
N PRO A 61 -3.65 -7.80 2.45
CA PRO A 61 -2.53 -7.94 1.50
C PRO A 61 -2.58 -6.93 0.35
N LYS A 62 -3.79 -6.50 -0.07
CA LYS A 62 -3.95 -5.48 -1.11
C LYS A 62 -3.56 -4.10 -0.59
N ASP A 63 -3.89 -3.81 0.67
CA ASP A 63 -3.54 -2.54 1.31
C ASP A 63 -2.02 -2.41 1.47
N ILE A 64 -1.34 -3.47 1.91
CA ILE A 64 0.13 -3.49 2.02
C ILE A 64 0.77 -3.09 0.70
N GLN A 65 0.28 -3.61 -0.44
CA GLN A 65 0.85 -3.32 -1.76
C GLN A 65 0.65 -1.85 -2.20
N ILE A 66 -0.51 -1.25 -1.90
CA ILE A 66 -0.81 0.14 -2.26
C ILE A 66 -0.05 1.12 -1.36
N PHE A 67 0.02 0.82 -0.06
CA PHE A 67 0.65 1.70 0.93
C PHE A 67 2.16 1.54 1.02
N PHE A 68 2.75 0.47 0.49
CA PHE A 68 4.19 0.24 0.57
C PHE A 68 5.07 1.42 0.09
N PRO A 69 4.90 1.97 -1.13
CA PRO A 69 5.75 3.08 -1.58
C PRO A 69 5.57 4.36 -0.73
N MET A 70 4.35 4.63 -0.25
CA MET A 70 4.09 5.76 0.65
C MET A 70 4.74 5.55 2.03
N ALA A 71 4.62 4.34 2.58
CA ALA A 71 5.22 3.97 3.85
C ALA A 71 6.75 3.97 3.80
N ALA A 72 7.34 3.52 2.68
CA ALA A 72 8.78 3.54 2.46
C ALA A 72 9.33 4.97 2.43
N LEU A 73 8.64 5.89 1.74
CA LEU A 73 9.04 7.30 1.67
C LEU A 73 8.97 7.96 3.05
N LEU A 74 7.83 7.84 3.74
CA LEU A 74 7.64 8.41 5.07
C LEU A 74 8.59 7.78 6.11
N GLY A 75 8.73 6.46 6.08
CA GLY A 75 9.59 5.71 7.02
C GLY A 75 11.07 6.00 6.82
N ALA A 76 11.53 6.18 5.58
CA ALA A 76 12.91 6.58 5.29
C ALA A 76 13.18 8.02 5.75
N LEU A 77 12.23 8.94 5.52
CA LEU A 77 12.36 10.33 5.96
C LEU A 77 12.41 10.43 7.49
N LEU A 78 11.51 9.72 8.19
CA LEU A 78 11.50 9.66 9.64
C LEU A 78 12.76 8.97 10.20
N GLY A 79 13.21 7.88 9.57
CA GLY A 79 14.44 7.17 9.96
C GLY A 79 15.67 8.07 9.86
N LEU A 80 15.86 8.74 8.72
CA LEU A 80 16.96 9.68 8.54
C LEU A 80 16.84 10.90 9.46
N GLY A 81 15.63 11.40 9.69
CA GLY A 81 15.35 12.49 10.62
C GLY A 81 15.75 12.15 12.06
N MET A 82 15.47 10.93 12.52
CA MET A 82 15.87 10.46 13.85
C MET A 82 17.40 10.41 14.01
N LEU A 83 18.13 9.94 13.00
CA LEU A 83 19.61 9.94 13.01
C LEU A 83 20.19 11.35 12.98
N ALA A 84 19.54 12.27 12.24
CA ALA A 84 19.95 13.67 12.20
C ALA A 84 19.70 14.37 13.54
N GLN A 85 18.56 14.13 14.18
CA GLN A 85 18.16 14.77 15.44
C GLN A 85 19.00 14.31 16.64
N ARG A 86 19.48 13.06 16.63
CA ARG A 86 20.43 12.55 17.64
C ARG A 86 21.88 12.97 17.39
N SER A 87 22.14 13.82 16.40
CA SER A 87 23.49 14.23 15.96
C SER A 87 24.42 13.08 15.54
N GLU A 88 23.91 11.85 15.42
CA GLU A 88 24.70 10.68 15.00
C GLU A 88 25.23 10.86 13.57
N LEU A 89 24.39 11.45 12.70
CA LEU A 89 24.74 11.73 11.31
C LEU A 89 25.83 12.82 11.20
N VAL A 90 25.87 13.75 12.17
CA VAL A 90 26.88 14.82 12.25
C VAL A 90 28.22 14.27 12.74
N VAL A 91 28.21 13.41 13.76
CA VAL A 91 29.42 12.73 14.27
C VAL A 91 30.06 11.86 13.18
N MET A 92 29.25 11.15 12.39
CA MET A 92 29.75 10.39 11.24
C MET A 92 30.48 11.29 10.23
N GLN A 93 29.91 12.46 9.89
CA GLN A 93 30.56 13.39 8.96
C GLN A 93 31.88 13.95 9.52
N ALA A 94 31.95 14.22 10.82
CA ALA A 94 33.19 14.67 11.47
C ALA A 94 34.32 13.62 11.41
N SER A 95 33.96 12.32 11.39
CA SER A 95 34.91 11.21 11.22
C SER A 95 35.37 10.97 9.77
N GLY A 96 35.00 11.85 8.83
CA GLY A 96 35.35 11.73 7.41
C GLY A 96 34.39 10.86 6.59
N PHE A 97 33.23 10.49 7.14
CA PHE A 97 32.23 9.70 6.43
C PHE A 97 31.46 10.60 5.45
N THR A 98 31.47 10.24 4.16
CA THR A 98 30.86 11.08 3.13
C THR A 98 29.34 10.89 3.07
N ARG A 99 28.60 11.95 2.71
CA ARG A 99 27.14 11.90 2.50
C ARG A 99 26.73 10.84 1.47
N MET A 100 27.58 10.56 0.48
CA MET A 100 27.33 9.51 -0.51
C MET A 100 27.36 8.10 0.07
N GLN A 101 28.17 7.84 1.11
CA GLN A 101 28.16 6.51 1.76
C GLN A 101 26.82 6.24 2.43
N VAL A 102 26.23 7.25 3.08
CA VAL A 102 24.88 7.15 3.67
C VAL A 102 23.84 6.85 2.59
N ALA A 103 23.89 7.54 1.45
CA ALA A 103 22.99 7.27 0.33
C ALA A 103 23.16 5.85 -0.23
N LEU A 104 24.39 5.34 -0.33
CA LEU A 104 24.67 3.96 -0.74
C LEU A 104 24.15 2.95 0.29
N SER A 105 24.21 3.24 1.59
CA SER A 105 23.60 2.40 2.64
C SER A 105 22.09 2.29 2.47
N VAL A 106 21.42 3.41 2.15
CA VAL A 106 19.97 3.42 1.88
C VAL A 106 19.64 2.65 0.59
N MET A 107 20.44 2.79 -0.46
CA MET A 107 20.25 2.01 -1.69
C MET A 107 20.39 0.50 -1.44
N LYS A 108 21.37 0.08 -0.63
CA LYS A 108 21.53 -1.33 -0.24
C LYS A 108 20.34 -1.86 0.56
N THR A 109 19.71 -1.04 1.40
CA THR A 109 18.54 -1.45 2.19
C THR A 109 17.24 -1.42 1.38
N ALA A 110 17.18 -0.63 0.30
CA ALA A 110 16.06 -0.63 -0.63
C ALA A 110 15.95 -1.95 -1.44
N ILE A 111 17.08 -2.56 -1.81
CA ILE A 111 17.11 -3.84 -2.57
C ILE A 111 16.28 -4.96 -1.91
N PRO A 112 16.50 -5.33 -0.63
CA PRO A 112 15.70 -6.37 0.01
C PRO A 112 14.24 -5.95 0.18
N LEU A 113 13.95 -4.65 0.35
CA LEU A 113 12.58 -4.14 0.42
C LEU A 113 11.81 -4.34 -0.90
N VAL A 114 12.45 -4.05 -2.03
CA VAL A 114 11.88 -4.23 -3.37
C VAL A 114 11.69 -5.71 -3.68
N LEU A 115 12.67 -6.56 -3.34
CA LEU A 115 12.53 -8.02 -3.49
C LEU A 115 11.38 -8.57 -2.65
N LEU A 116 11.27 -8.14 -1.39
CA LEU A 116 10.21 -8.56 -0.48
C LEU A 116 8.83 -8.14 -1.01
N THR A 117 8.72 -6.95 -1.61
CA THR A 117 7.45 -6.51 -2.19
C THR A 117 7.13 -7.11 -3.54
N MET A 118 8.11 -7.43 -4.38
CA MET A 118 7.86 -8.25 -5.56
C MET A 118 7.39 -9.65 -5.17
N ALA A 119 8.02 -10.28 -4.17
CA ALA A 119 7.63 -11.61 -3.71
C ALA A 119 6.20 -11.61 -3.13
N ILE A 120 5.87 -10.64 -2.27
CA ILE A 120 4.51 -10.46 -1.76
C ILE A 120 3.57 -10.11 -2.92
N GLY A 121 4.00 -9.23 -3.83
CA GLY A 121 3.25 -8.77 -4.98
C GLY A 121 2.87 -9.88 -5.93
N GLU A 122 3.75 -10.84 -6.23
CA GLU A 122 3.41 -12.01 -7.05
C GLU A 122 2.46 -12.96 -6.31
N TRP A 123 2.66 -13.20 -5.02
CA TRP A 123 1.76 -14.04 -4.23
C TRP A 123 0.36 -13.41 -4.10
N VAL A 124 0.30 -12.10 -3.89
CA VAL A 124 -0.92 -11.31 -3.74
C VAL A 124 -1.59 -11.07 -5.09
N ALA A 125 -0.84 -10.74 -6.15
CA ALA A 125 -1.36 -10.55 -7.51
C ALA A 125 -1.86 -11.87 -8.10
N ARG A 126 -1.21 -13.00 -7.82
CA ARG A 126 -1.69 -14.34 -8.22
C ARG A 126 -2.92 -14.79 -7.43
N ARG A 127 -3.16 -14.25 -6.21
CA ARG A 127 -4.43 -14.39 -5.51
C ARG A 127 -5.50 -13.43 -6.02
N ALA A 128 -5.17 -12.14 -6.18
CA ALA A 128 -6.08 -11.09 -6.62
C ALA A 128 -6.60 -11.29 -8.04
N SER A 129 -5.75 -11.78 -8.96
CA SER A 129 -6.16 -12.20 -10.31
C SER A 129 -7.19 -13.32 -10.23
N ARG A 130 -6.96 -14.36 -9.42
CA ARG A 130 -7.90 -15.47 -9.19
C ARG A 130 -9.28 -14.98 -8.72
N TRP A 131 -9.32 -14.07 -7.75
CA TRP A 131 -10.58 -13.45 -7.30
C TRP A 131 -11.23 -12.58 -8.38
N ARG A 132 -10.43 -11.84 -9.15
CA ARG A 132 -10.91 -10.99 -10.25
C ARG A 132 -11.56 -11.81 -11.36
N VAL A 133 -11.00 -12.97 -11.73
CA VAL A 133 -11.63 -13.85 -12.74
C VAL A 133 -12.97 -14.40 -12.24
N THR A 134 -13.07 -14.75 -10.95
CA THR A 134 -14.32 -15.25 -10.35
C THR A 134 -15.41 -14.18 -10.31
N ILE A 135 -15.07 -12.94 -9.95
CA ILE A 135 -16.04 -11.84 -9.82
C ILE A 135 -16.45 -11.29 -11.20
N VAL A 136 -15.51 -11.11 -12.14
CA VAL A 136 -15.83 -10.69 -13.52
C VAL A 136 -16.67 -11.75 -14.22
N ARG A 137 -16.43 -13.04 -13.98
CA ARG A 137 -17.27 -14.12 -14.56
C ARG A 137 -18.68 -14.13 -13.98
N ARG A 138 -18.88 -13.87 -12.69
CA ARG A 138 -20.22 -13.68 -12.10
C ARG A 138 -20.91 -12.41 -12.62
N ARG A 139 -20.19 -11.30 -12.79
CA ARG A 139 -20.74 -10.06 -13.37
C ARG A 139 -21.11 -10.22 -14.85
N CYS A 140 -20.31 -10.97 -15.63
CA CYS A 140 -20.57 -11.22 -17.05
C CYS A 140 -21.72 -12.21 -17.28
N MET A 141 -21.96 -13.15 -16.35
CA MET A 141 -23.11 -14.06 -16.39
C MET A 141 -24.39 -13.39 -15.90
N ALA A 142 -24.31 -12.50 -14.89
CA ALA A 142 -25.44 -11.68 -14.46
C ALA A 142 -25.86 -10.62 -15.51
N VAL A 143 -24.92 -10.08 -16.28
CA VAL A 143 -25.22 -9.10 -17.35
C VAL A 143 -25.75 -9.78 -18.63
N ARG A 144 -25.40 -11.06 -18.89
CA ARG A 144 -25.88 -11.78 -20.09
C ARG A 144 -27.27 -12.42 -19.96
N CYS A 145 -27.83 -12.54 -18.75
CA CYS A 145 -29.19 -13.05 -18.54
C CYS A 145 -30.28 -11.97 -18.48
N PHE A 146 -29.95 -10.68 -18.67
CA PHE A 146 -30.95 -9.62 -18.75
C PHE A 146 -31.19 -9.24 -20.23
N PRO A 147 -32.40 -9.40 -20.79
CA PRO A 147 -32.70 -9.00 -22.16
C PRO A 147 -32.61 -7.46 -22.31
N PRO A 148 -32.45 -6.95 -23.55
CA PRO A 148 -31.93 -5.61 -23.79
C PRO A 148 -33.04 -4.57 -23.70
N SER A 149 -32.99 -3.63 -22.75
CA SER A 149 -33.48 -2.27 -22.96
C SER A 149 -33.01 -1.31 -21.86
N LYS A 150 -32.18 -0.34 -22.25
CA LYS A 150 -31.93 0.97 -21.60
C LYS A 150 -31.25 0.83 -20.21
N VAL A 151 -29.98 1.18 -20.01
CA VAL A 151 -29.45 2.56 -19.98
C VAL A 151 -27.92 2.46 -20.11
N CYS A 152 -27.46 2.49 -21.36
CA CYS A 152 -26.24 3.16 -21.72
C CYS A 152 -26.62 4.65 -21.87
N GLY A 153 -26.10 5.54 -21.02
CA GLY A 153 -26.30 6.98 -21.18
C GLY A 153 -26.68 7.72 -19.89
N ARG A 154 -25.67 8.18 -19.15
CA ARG A 154 -25.80 9.42 -18.38
C ARG A 154 -24.43 10.10 -18.20
N LYS A 155 -23.83 10.53 -19.30
CA LYS A 155 -22.80 11.60 -19.32
C LYS A 155 -22.66 12.29 -20.69
N THR A 156 -23.78 12.64 -21.33
CA THR A 156 -23.81 13.54 -22.49
C THR A 156 -25.15 14.30 -22.48
N GLY A 157 -25.14 15.53 -21.95
CA GLY A 157 -26.35 16.34 -21.83
C GLY A 157 -26.17 17.67 -21.11
N ILE A 158 -25.05 18.37 -21.33
CA ILE A 158 -24.85 19.76 -20.86
C ILE A 158 -24.57 20.71 -22.05
N THR A 159 -24.60 20.24 -23.30
CA THR A 159 -24.19 21.07 -24.46
C THR A 159 -25.21 21.04 -25.61
N LEU A 160 -26.51 21.20 -25.32
CA LEU A 160 -27.52 21.33 -26.38
C LEU A 160 -28.75 22.17 -25.94
N SER A 161 -28.50 23.32 -25.28
CA SER A 161 -29.53 24.34 -25.00
C SER A 161 -29.17 25.74 -25.52
N ILE A 162 -28.15 25.89 -26.37
CA ILE A 162 -27.65 27.20 -26.86
C ILE A 162 -27.74 27.33 -28.39
N LEU A 163 -28.51 26.48 -29.10
CA LEU A 163 -28.57 26.55 -30.58
C LEU A 163 -29.99 26.54 -31.18
N ASN A 164 -31.01 26.90 -30.40
CA ASN A 164 -32.32 27.29 -30.93
C ASN A 164 -33.08 28.12 -29.88
N GLY A 165 -32.73 29.40 -29.81
CA GLY A 165 -33.31 30.43 -28.95
C GLY A 165 -32.64 31.75 -29.22
#